data_AF-A0A3D4NM56-F1
#
_entry.id   AF-A0A3D4NM56-F1
#
_cell.length_a   1.000
_cell.length_b   1.000
_cell.length_c   1.000
_cell.angle_alpha   90.00
_cell.angle_beta   90.00
_cell.angle_gamma   90.00
#
_symmetry.space_group_name_H-M   'P 1'
#
loop_
_entity.id
_entity.type
_entity.pdbx_description
1 polymer ?
#
loop_
_entity_poly.entity_id
_entity_poly.type
_entity_poly.pdbx_seq_one_letter_code
_entity_poly.pdbx_strand_id
1 'polypeptide(L)'
;MTDRLLFDLPFPAPAVIPPSPPLPPLHDESLFLNASARWRESSQGLSKLADTTPGIRDTFDQLLKRELDLDGQQAGLLFAAKGEQLERFVSFTDSCAFVLQHPTLETTLDQQCRVTGLSQTHPLSTLTPLQILERLKTLNPEQSHLERWLTFWETRAPGTAVSRQERVTQLYRQHFEAAVQVAFARRTLTAEQLKPLLLIIDPPVGALSLNDQPIHTEQLALVLSNHGRIKLTG
;
A
#
# COMPACT_ATOMS: atom_id res chain seq x y z
N MET A 1 32.45 -0.80 2.66
CA MET A 1 32.81 -1.43 3.95
C MET A 1 31.87 -2.59 4.15
N THR A 2 32.45 -3.76 4.39
CA THR A 2 31.80 -5.07 4.44
C THR A 2 31.24 -5.29 5.84
N ASP A 3 29.94 -5.13 6.04
CA ASP A 3 29.28 -5.60 7.25
C ASP A 3 29.13 -7.12 7.16
N ARG A 4 30.15 -7.81 7.68
CA ARG A 4 30.06 -9.21 8.10
C ARG A 4 29.06 -9.29 9.25
N LEU A 5 27.81 -9.59 8.94
CA LEU A 5 26.80 -9.89 9.95
C LEU A 5 27.16 -11.23 10.62
N LEU A 6 27.33 -11.16 11.94
CA LEU A 6 27.51 -12.25 12.89
C LEU A 6 26.37 -13.28 12.74
N PHE A 7 26.63 -14.40 12.08
CA PHE A 7 25.67 -15.51 11.92
C PHE A 7 26.29 -16.87 12.28
N ASP A 8 27.12 -16.94 13.32
CA ASP A 8 27.72 -18.20 13.80
C ASP A 8 27.46 -18.45 15.30
N LEU A 9 26.32 -17.99 15.83
CA LEU A 9 25.82 -18.51 17.11
C LEU A 9 24.70 -19.52 16.82
N PRO A 10 24.75 -20.73 17.40
CA PRO A 10 23.68 -21.71 17.24
C PRO A 10 22.40 -21.10 17.81
N PHE A 11 21.38 -20.96 16.96
CA PHE A 11 20.06 -20.56 17.40
C PHE A 11 19.57 -21.57 18.45
N PRO A 12 19.09 -21.11 19.62
CA PRO A 12 18.44 -22.00 20.56
C PRO A 12 17.27 -22.69 19.85
N ALA A 13 17.07 -23.98 20.13
CA ALA A 13 16.04 -24.76 19.48
C ALA A 13 14.67 -24.07 19.65
N PRO A 14 13.89 -23.90 18.57
CA PRO A 14 12.58 -23.27 18.66
C PRO A 14 11.69 -24.03 19.63
N ALA A 15 10.89 -23.31 20.41
CA ALA A 15 9.90 -23.93 21.29
C ALA A 15 8.97 -24.83 20.45
N VAL A 16 9.12 -26.15 20.60
CA VAL A 16 8.28 -27.12 19.89
C VAL A 16 6.94 -27.17 20.59
N ILE A 17 5.92 -26.57 19.98
CA ILE A 17 4.53 -26.77 20.39
C ILE A 17 4.13 -28.15 19.87
N PRO A 18 3.84 -29.14 20.75
CA PRO A 18 3.45 -30.46 20.31
C PRO A 18 2.12 -30.38 19.53
N PRO A 19 1.95 -31.19 18.46
CA PRO A 19 0.67 -31.28 17.76
C PRO A 19 -0.41 -31.70 18.75
N SER A 20 -1.43 -30.85 18.90
CA SER A 20 -2.52 -31.10 19.84
C SER A 20 -3.60 -31.97 19.18
N PRO A 21 -4.19 -32.94 19.91
CA PRO A 21 -5.33 -33.69 19.41
C PRO A 21 -6.52 -32.76 19.13
N PRO A 22 -7.45 -33.14 18.23
CA PRO A 22 -8.64 -32.35 17.94
C PRO A 22 -9.44 -32.09 19.22
N LEU A 23 -9.74 -30.82 19.46
CA LEU A 23 -10.43 -30.36 20.67
C LEU A 23 -11.92 -30.74 20.63
N PRO A 24 -12.52 -31.13 21.77
CA PRO A 24 -13.96 -31.42 21.85
C PRO A 24 -14.79 -30.16 21.58
N PRO A 25 -16.03 -30.30 21.06
CA PRO A 25 -16.86 -29.18 20.61
C PRO A 25 -17.54 -28.43 21.77
N LEU A 26 -16.80 -28.03 22.80
CA LEU A 26 -17.30 -27.09 23.81
C LEU A 26 -16.94 -25.66 23.39
N HIS A 27 -17.92 -24.97 22.83
CA HIS A 27 -17.81 -23.63 22.28
C HIS A 27 -18.07 -22.59 23.37
N ASP A 28 -17.12 -21.67 23.58
CA ASP A 28 -17.41 -20.44 24.32
C ASP A 28 -18.16 -19.49 23.37
N GLU A 29 -19.48 -19.60 23.37
CA GLU A 29 -20.36 -18.84 22.47
C GLU A 29 -20.27 -17.33 22.74
N SER A 30 -20.09 -16.93 24.00
CA SER A 30 -19.98 -15.53 24.40
C SER A 30 -18.70 -14.88 23.85
N LEU A 31 -17.56 -15.57 24.00
CA LEU A 31 -16.29 -15.15 23.43
C LEU A 31 -16.36 -15.13 21.90
N PHE A 32 -16.95 -16.16 21.30
CA PHE A 32 -17.10 -16.25 19.85
C PHE A 32 -17.88 -15.06 19.27
N LEU A 33 -19.04 -14.74 19.85
CA LEU A 33 -19.89 -13.65 19.36
C LEU A 33 -19.21 -12.29 19.52
N ASN A 34 -18.62 -12.02 20.69
CA ASN A 34 -17.91 -10.77 20.94
C ASN A 34 -16.70 -10.60 20.01
N ALA A 35 -15.83 -11.62 19.96
CA ALA A 35 -14.63 -11.58 19.12
C ALA A 35 -14.99 -11.45 17.63
N SER A 36 -16.05 -12.12 17.17
CA SER A 36 -16.53 -11.98 15.78
C SER A 36 -17.01 -10.56 15.45
N ALA A 37 -17.68 -9.89 16.38
CA ALA A 37 -18.11 -8.51 16.21
C ALA A 37 -16.89 -7.56 16.12
N ARG A 38 -15.95 -7.66 17.07
CA ARG A 38 -14.72 -6.84 17.05
C ARG A 38 -13.88 -7.09 15.80
N TRP A 39 -13.81 -8.33 15.34
CA TRP A 39 -13.09 -8.68 14.12
C TRP A 39 -13.73 -8.01 12.89
N ARG A 40 -15.06 -8.04 12.78
CA ARG A 40 -15.78 -7.36 11.70
C ARG A 40 -15.60 -5.85 11.75
N GLU A 41 -15.74 -5.23 12.92
CA GLU A 41 -15.62 -3.78 13.09
C GLU A 41 -14.22 -3.28 12.72
N SER A 42 -13.18 -3.97 13.21
CA SER A 42 -11.79 -3.63 12.88
C SER A 42 -11.49 -3.81 11.40
N SER A 43 -11.95 -4.90 10.77
CA SER A 43 -11.85 -5.10 9.31
C SER A 43 -12.51 -3.97 8.52
N GLN A 44 -13.73 -3.59 8.88
CA GLN A 44 -14.44 -2.48 8.23
C GLN A 44 -13.70 -1.15 8.42
N GLY A 45 -13.12 -0.93 9.61
CA GLY A 45 -12.28 0.23 9.88
C GLY A 45 -11.05 0.29 8.97
N LEU A 46 -10.37 -0.84 8.79
CA LEU A 46 -9.21 -0.95 7.89
C LEU A 46 -9.60 -0.68 6.43
N SER A 47 -10.69 -1.29 5.95
CA SER A 47 -11.19 -1.04 4.59
C SER A 47 -11.54 0.43 4.36
N LYS A 48 -12.25 1.07 5.30
CA LYS A 48 -12.59 2.50 5.20
C LYS A 48 -11.36 3.41 5.14
N LEU A 49 -10.28 3.07 5.86
CA LEU A 49 -9.02 3.82 5.74
C LEU A 49 -8.39 3.62 4.37
N ALA A 50 -8.37 2.38 3.87
CA ALA A 50 -7.83 2.03 2.55
C ALA A 50 -8.57 2.75 1.41
N ASP A 51 -9.89 2.87 1.49
CA ASP A 51 -10.74 3.56 0.50
C ASP A 51 -10.39 5.04 0.33
N THR A 52 -9.72 5.65 1.32
CA THR A 52 -9.34 7.08 1.31
C THR A 52 -7.87 7.31 1.00
N THR A 53 -7.13 6.26 0.62
CA THR A 53 -5.71 6.36 0.35
C THR A 53 -5.42 7.21 -0.90
N PRO A 54 -4.29 7.94 -0.96
CA PRO A 54 -3.94 8.72 -2.13
C PRO A 54 -3.74 7.84 -3.37
N GLY A 55 -4.52 8.08 -4.44
CA GLY A 55 -4.30 7.47 -5.75
C GLY A 55 -3.22 8.19 -6.54
N ILE A 56 -2.41 7.45 -7.30
CA ILE A 56 -1.39 8.05 -8.19
C ILE A 56 -2.01 8.88 -9.32
N ARG A 57 -3.18 8.45 -9.85
CA ARG A 57 -3.93 9.21 -10.86
C ARG A 57 -4.39 10.57 -10.32
N ASP A 58 -4.92 10.60 -9.10
CA ASP A 58 -5.29 11.86 -8.44
C ASP A 58 -4.06 12.77 -8.24
N THR A 59 -2.87 12.20 -8.03
CA THR A 59 -1.63 12.99 -7.91
C THR A 59 -1.32 13.69 -9.23
N PHE A 60 -1.44 12.98 -10.35
CA PHE A 60 -1.25 13.56 -11.68
C PHE A 60 -2.27 14.66 -11.96
N ASP A 61 -3.55 14.41 -11.69
CA ASP A 61 -4.61 15.40 -11.90
C ASP A 61 -4.36 16.67 -11.06
N GLN A 62 -3.98 16.52 -9.79
CA GLN A 62 -3.63 17.65 -8.93
C GLN A 62 -2.38 18.40 -9.41
N LEU A 63 -1.35 17.70 -9.89
CA LEU A 63 -0.13 18.31 -10.41
C LEU A 63 -0.38 19.08 -11.70
N LEU A 64 -1.09 18.47 -12.64
CA LEU A 64 -1.49 19.10 -13.89
C LEU A 64 -2.29 20.37 -13.62
N LYS A 65 -3.22 20.31 -12.66
CA LYS A 65 -4.02 21.48 -12.29
C LYS A 65 -3.20 22.56 -11.59
N ARG A 66 -2.32 22.19 -10.66
CA ARG A 66 -1.56 23.15 -9.86
C ARG A 66 -0.43 23.83 -10.63
N GLU A 67 0.35 23.04 -11.38
CA GLU A 67 1.58 23.52 -12.02
C GLU A 67 1.33 24.06 -13.44
N LEU A 68 0.28 23.57 -14.11
CA LEU A 68 0.02 23.87 -15.53
C LEU A 68 -1.38 24.45 -15.79
N ASP A 69 -2.22 24.62 -14.75
CA ASP A 69 -3.64 25.00 -14.85
C ASP A 69 -4.47 24.11 -15.79
N LEU A 70 -4.08 22.83 -15.89
CA LEU A 70 -4.68 21.86 -16.78
C LEU A 70 -5.71 20.97 -16.09
N ASP A 71 -6.84 20.74 -16.76
CA ASP A 71 -7.65 19.54 -16.53
C ASP A 71 -7.08 18.40 -17.37
N GLY A 72 -6.31 17.52 -16.72
CA GLY A 72 -5.56 16.44 -17.35
C GLY A 72 -6.44 15.37 -18.02
N GLN A 73 -7.70 15.26 -17.63
CA GLN A 73 -8.64 14.28 -18.20
C GLN A 73 -9.33 14.80 -19.46
N GLN A 74 -9.51 16.11 -19.55
CA GLN A 74 -10.19 16.76 -20.68
C GLN A 74 -9.22 17.20 -21.78
N ALA A 75 -7.95 17.42 -21.45
CA ALA A 75 -6.89 17.76 -22.40
C ALA A 75 -5.94 16.60 -22.62
N GLY A 76 -5.42 16.46 -23.84
CA GLY A 76 -4.59 15.31 -24.18
C GLY A 76 -4.06 15.30 -25.60
N LEU A 77 -3.59 14.12 -26.00
CA LEU A 77 -3.09 13.81 -27.33
C LEU A 77 -4.15 13.04 -28.12
N LEU A 78 -4.43 13.53 -29.32
CA LEU A 78 -5.36 12.89 -30.25
C LEU A 78 -4.59 12.30 -31.42
N PHE A 79 -4.65 10.99 -31.56
CA PHE A 79 -4.09 10.23 -32.67
C PHE A 79 -5.17 10.04 -33.73
N ALA A 80 -4.92 10.57 -34.92
CA ALA A 80 -5.87 10.49 -36.03
C ALA A 80 -6.04 9.03 -36.50
N ALA A 81 -7.24 8.71 -36.98
CA ALA A 81 -7.50 7.40 -37.59
C ALA A 81 -6.59 7.18 -38.81
N LYS A 82 -6.00 5.99 -38.92
CA LYS A 82 -5.10 5.62 -40.02
C LYS A 82 -5.37 4.19 -40.47
N GLY A 83 -5.88 4.03 -41.69
CA GLY A 83 -6.28 2.73 -42.21
C GLY A 83 -7.41 2.12 -41.37
N GLU A 84 -7.19 0.94 -40.81
CA GLU A 84 -8.15 0.25 -39.93
C GLU A 84 -8.10 0.72 -38.47
N GLN A 85 -7.11 1.52 -38.08
CA GLN A 85 -7.02 2.04 -36.72
C GLN A 85 -7.97 3.23 -36.53
N LEU A 86 -8.83 3.12 -35.52
CA LEU A 86 -9.72 4.19 -35.08
C LEU A 86 -8.94 5.34 -34.43
N GLU A 87 -9.56 6.51 -34.42
CA GLU A 87 -9.08 7.66 -33.65
C GLU A 87 -8.94 7.31 -32.17
N ARG A 88 -7.84 7.73 -31.54
CA ARG A 88 -7.57 7.46 -30.12
C ARG A 88 -7.18 8.73 -29.40
N PHE A 89 -7.87 8.98 -28.28
CA PHE A 89 -7.51 10.03 -27.34
C PHE A 89 -6.72 9.44 -26.17
N VAL A 90 -5.64 10.11 -25.78
CA VAL A 90 -4.84 9.81 -24.59
C VAL A 90 -4.79 11.07 -23.74
N SER A 91 -5.33 11.00 -22.52
CA SER A 91 -5.38 12.14 -21.62
C SER A 91 -3.97 12.55 -21.17
N PHE A 92 -3.78 13.80 -20.74
CA PHE A 92 -2.51 14.20 -20.16
C PHE A 92 -2.22 13.49 -18.83
N THR A 93 -3.25 13.09 -18.09
CA THR A 93 -3.09 12.24 -16.90
C THR A 93 -2.47 10.89 -17.23
N ASP A 94 -2.97 10.21 -18.27
CA ASP A 94 -2.36 8.95 -18.73
C ASP A 94 -0.98 9.19 -19.36
N SER A 95 -0.80 10.33 -20.03
CA SER A 95 0.50 10.72 -20.59
C SER A 95 1.56 10.91 -19.50
N CYS A 96 1.21 11.48 -18.34
CA CYS A 96 2.12 11.56 -17.18
C CYS A 96 2.59 10.18 -16.72
N ALA A 97 1.69 9.20 -16.63
CA ALA A 97 2.05 7.83 -16.28
C ALA A 97 2.99 7.21 -17.34
N PHE A 98 2.71 7.44 -18.62
CA PHE A 98 3.51 6.93 -19.72
C PHE A 98 4.94 7.49 -19.69
N VAL A 99 5.11 8.80 -19.57
CA VAL A 99 6.46 9.41 -19.63
C VAL A 99 7.33 9.08 -18.42
N LEU A 100 6.75 8.67 -17.29
CA LEU A 100 7.49 8.12 -16.16
C LEU A 100 8.07 6.74 -16.47
N GLN A 101 7.29 5.87 -17.09
CA GLN A 101 7.71 4.51 -17.45
C GLN A 101 8.63 4.51 -18.68
N HIS A 102 8.42 5.46 -19.59
CA HIS A 102 9.13 5.59 -20.85
C HIS A 102 9.69 7.01 -21.00
N PRO A 103 10.80 7.34 -20.32
CA PRO A 103 11.37 8.70 -20.30
C PRO A 103 11.97 9.14 -21.64
N THR A 104 12.32 8.20 -22.51
CA THR A 104 12.78 8.46 -23.88
C THR A 104 11.59 8.57 -24.82
N LEU A 105 11.37 9.76 -25.36
CA LEU A 105 10.25 10.06 -26.25
C LEU A 105 10.65 9.88 -27.72
N GLU A 106 9.71 9.45 -28.55
CA GLU A 106 9.92 9.34 -29.99
C GLU A 106 9.87 10.72 -30.66
N THR A 107 10.87 11.03 -31.49
CA THR A 107 10.97 12.32 -32.19
C THR A 107 9.92 12.51 -33.29
N THR A 108 9.27 11.43 -33.73
CA THR A 108 8.23 11.48 -34.77
C THR A 108 6.84 11.76 -34.22
N LEU A 109 6.68 11.87 -32.90
CA LEU A 109 5.37 12.01 -32.25
C LEU A 109 4.55 13.21 -32.74
N ASP A 110 5.23 14.32 -33.03
CA ASP A 110 4.61 15.55 -33.55
C ASP A 110 3.93 15.37 -34.92
N GLN A 111 4.27 14.29 -35.65
CA GLN A 111 3.65 13.93 -36.93
C GLN A 111 2.50 12.93 -36.75
N GLN A 112 2.40 12.29 -35.59
CA GLN A 112 1.48 11.18 -35.34
C GLN A 112 0.23 11.61 -34.56
N CYS A 113 0.33 12.64 -33.72
CA CYS A 113 -0.78 13.14 -32.93
C CYS A 113 -0.80 14.66 -32.86
N ARG A 114 -1.91 15.20 -32.36
CA ARG A 114 -2.06 16.63 -32.06
C ARG A 114 -2.55 16.82 -30.64
N VAL A 115 -2.27 17.99 -30.09
CA VAL A 115 -2.82 18.42 -28.80
C VAL A 115 -4.29 18.80 -28.97
N THR A 116 -5.14 18.39 -28.04
CA THR A 116 -6.58 18.74 -28.03
C THR A 116 -7.09 18.98 -26.61
N GLY A 117 -8.31 19.53 -26.49
CA GLY A 117 -8.96 19.80 -25.21
C GLY A 117 -8.44 21.04 -24.46
N LEU A 118 -7.61 21.86 -25.10
CA LEU A 118 -7.11 23.13 -24.55
C LEU A 118 -7.86 24.34 -25.12
N SER A 119 -8.09 25.37 -24.30
CA SER A 119 -8.51 26.68 -24.79
C SER A 119 -7.44 27.27 -25.70
N GLN A 120 -7.85 28.00 -26.74
CA GLN A 120 -6.91 28.72 -27.63
C GLN A 120 -6.06 29.74 -26.86
N THR A 121 -6.56 30.27 -25.75
CA THR A 121 -5.84 31.22 -24.88
C THR A 121 -4.87 30.55 -23.91
N HIS A 122 -4.86 29.21 -23.81
CA HIS A 122 -4.02 28.50 -22.87
C HIS A 122 -2.56 28.51 -23.33
N PRO A 123 -1.55 28.78 -22.47
CA PRO A 123 -0.14 28.84 -22.88
C PRO A 123 0.39 27.57 -23.56
N LEU A 124 -0.20 26.41 -23.25
CA LEU A 124 0.18 25.12 -23.84
C LEU A 124 -0.49 24.82 -25.18
N SER A 125 -1.45 25.63 -25.64
CA SER A 125 -2.16 25.39 -26.91
C SER A 125 -1.26 25.54 -28.14
N THR A 126 -0.14 26.26 -28.00
CA THR A 126 0.83 26.53 -29.07
C THR A 126 1.97 25.51 -29.12
N LEU A 127 2.04 24.60 -28.15
CA LEU A 127 3.12 23.61 -28.04
C LEU A 127 2.81 22.36 -28.87
N THR A 128 3.88 21.72 -29.36
CA THR A 128 3.77 20.41 -30.02
C THR A 128 3.58 19.29 -28.99
N PRO A 129 3.04 18.12 -29.39
CA PRO A 129 2.95 16.94 -28.51
C PRO A 129 4.23 16.63 -27.75
N LEU A 130 5.38 16.59 -28.45
CA LEU A 130 6.68 16.29 -27.85
C LEU A 130 7.07 17.34 -26.81
N GLN A 131 6.85 18.63 -27.10
CA GLN A 131 7.12 19.73 -26.16
C GLN A 131 6.25 19.64 -24.90
N ILE A 132 4.98 19.26 -25.03
CA ILE A 132 4.12 19.05 -23.87
C ILE A 132 4.62 17.86 -23.05
N LEU A 133 4.92 16.72 -23.67
CA LEU A 133 5.40 15.55 -22.95
C LEU A 133 6.72 15.81 -22.21
N GLU A 134 7.66 16.55 -22.82
CA GLU A 134 8.88 16.98 -22.14
C GLU A 134 8.57 17.89 -20.94
N ARG A 135 7.55 18.73 -21.03
CA ARG A 135 7.08 19.53 -19.89
C ARG A 135 6.40 18.67 -18.82
N LEU A 136 5.66 17.62 -19.18
CA LEU A 136 5.05 16.71 -18.20
C LEU A 136 6.12 15.94 -17.40
N LYS A 137 7.26 15.62 -18.02
CA LYS A 137 8.39 14.98 -17.33
C LYS A 137 8.95 15.80 -16.18
N THR A 138 8.78 17.13 -16.19
CA THR A 138 9.29 17.99 -15.12
C THR A 138 8.40 18.04 -13.88
N LEU A 139 7.20 17.43 -13.90
CA LEU A 139 6.21 17.53 -12.82
C LEU A 139 6.54 16.71 -11.55
N ASN A 140 7.65 15.97 -11.55
CA ASN A 140 8.13 15.12 -10.45
C ASN A 140 7.01 14.48 -9.58
N PRO A 141 6.18 13.62 -10.18
CA PRO A 141 5.02 13.06 -9.50
C PRO A 141 5.37 12.06 -8.40
N GLU A 142 6.56 11.46 -8.41
CA GLU A 142 7.03 10.59 -7.34
C GLU A 142 7.12 11.35 -6.02
N GLN A 143 7.80 12.50 -6.03
CA GLN A 143 7.94 13.34 -4.84
C GLN A 143 6.57 13.84 -4.34
N SER A 144 5.71 14.32 -5.25
CA SER A 144 4.38 14.79 -4.86
C SER A 144 3.50 13.67 -4.32
N HIS A 145 3.62 12.45 -4.85
CA HIS A 145 2.89 11.31 -4.34
C HIS A 145 3.37 10.89 -2.94
N LEU A 146 4.69 10.91 -2.73
CA LEU A 146 5.28 10.65 -1.41
C LEU A 146 4.78 11.65 -0.37
N GLU A 147 4.78 12.95 -0.68
CA GLU A 147 4.25 14.00 0.21
C GLU A 147 2.77 13.80 0.54
N ARG A 148 1.96 13.39 -0.46
CA ARG A 148 0.54 13.06 -0.23
C ARG A 148 0.38 11.87 0.70
N TRP A 149 1.22 10.84 0.57
CA TRP A 149 1.20 9.69 1.48
C TRP A 149 1.61 10.06 2.91
N LEU A 150 2.67 10.85 3.07
CA LEU A 150 3.08 11.35 4.39
C LEU A 150 1.96 12.16 5.05
N THR A 151 1.40 13.12 4.31
CA THR A 151 0.28 13.95 4.79
C THR A 151 -0.94 13.09 5.15
N PHE A 152 -1.26 12.08 4.34
CA PHE A 152 -2.38 11.18 4.60
C PHE A 152 -2.23 10.47 5.95
N TRP A 153 -1.04 9.92 6.22
CA TRP A 153 -0.77 9.17 7.45
C TRP A 153 -0.72 10.05 8.70
N GLU A 154 -0.12 11.24 8.59
CA GLU A 154 0.04 12.19 9.70
C GLU A 154 -1.27 12.88 10.08
N THR A 155 -2.17 13.10 9.12
CA THR A 155 -3.45 13.75 9.40
C THR A 155 -4.41 12.85 10.18
N ARG A 156 -5.36 13.48 10.91
CA ARG A 156 -6.29 12.78 11.79
C ARG A 156 -7.16 11.77 11.03
N ALA A 157 -7.35 10.60 11.61
CA ALA A 157 -8.34 9.65 11.12
C ALA A 157 -9.76 10.20 11.34
N PRO A 158 -10.65 10.12 10.34
CA PRO A 158 -12.01 10.67 10.42
C PRO A 158 -12.76 10.20 11.67
N GLY A 159 -13.35 11.15 12.41
CA GLY A 159 -14.12 10.85 13.62
C GLY A 159 -13.28 10.47 14.84
N THR A 160 -11.96 10.64 14.81
CA THR A 160 -11.08 10.32 15.94
C THR A 160 -10.09 11.46 16.26
N ALA A 161 -9.47 11.40 17.43
CA ALA A 161 -8.44 12.35 17.85
C ALA A 161 -7.01 11.96 17.37
N VAL A 162 -6.84 10.73 16.87
CA VAL A 162 -5.53 10.15 16.52
C VAL A 162 -5.22 10.28 15.03
N SER A 163 -3.95 10.15 14.64
CA SER A 163 -3.55 10.13 13.23
C SER A 163 -4.07 8.88 12.50
N ARG A 164 -4.07 8.88 11.16
CA ARG A 164 -4.39 7.67 10.39
C ARG A 164 -3.39 6.55 10.63
N GLN A 165 -2.11 6.89 10.83
CA GLN A 165 -1.07 5.91 11.15
C GLN A 165 -1.31 5.24 12.50
N GLU A 166 -1.63 6.02 13.53
CA GLU A 166 -1.96 5.46 14.84
C GLU A 166 -3.27 4.65 14.76
N ARG A 167 -4.27 5.16 14.02
CA ARG A 167 -5.55 4.47 13.86
C ARG A 167 -5.41 3.13 13.14
N VAL A 168 -4.63 3.04 12.07
CA VAL A 168 -4.41 1.76 11.36
C VAL A 168 -3.70 0.76 12.26
N THR A 169 -2.74 1.22 13.08
CA THR A 169 -2.05 0.38 14.06
C THR A 169 -3.02 -0.20 15.10
N GLN A 170 -3.87 0.66 15.67
CA GLN A 170 -4.91 0.24 16.63
C GLN A 170 -5.88 -0.78 16.00
N LEU A 171 -6.36 -0.50 14.78
CA LEU A 171 -7.30 -1.38 14.07
C LEU A 171 -6.66 -2.72 13.71
N TYR A 172 -5.40 -2.73 13.26
CA TYR A 172 -4.69 -3.97 12.94
C TYR A 172 -4.46 -4.83 14.18
N ARG A 173 -4.09 -4.20 15.31
CA ARG A 173 -3.96 -4.88 16.60
C ARG A 173 -5.28 -5.50 17.04
N GLN A 174 -6.38 -4.74 16.99
CA GLN A 174 -7.72 -5.20 17.32
C GLN A 174 -8.17 -6.35 16.40
N HIS A 175 -7.89 -6.23 15.10
CA HIS A 175 -8.22 -7.25 14.11
C HIS A 175 -7.51 -8.56 14.42
N PHE A 176 -6.20 -8.52 14.66
CA PHE A 176 -5.41 -9.70 14.96
C PHE A 176 -5.84 -10.34 16.28
N GLU A 177 -6.00 -9.56 17.35
CA GLU A 177 -6.48 -10.07 18.65
C GLU A 177 -7.85 -10.74 18.53
N ALA A 178 -8.80 -10.09 17.85
CA ALA A 178 -10.14 -10.64 17.66
C ALA A 178 -10.13 -11.91 16.80
N ALA A 179 -9.32 -11.97 15.74
CA ALA A 179 -9.16 -13.16 14.91
C ALA A 179 -8.62 -14.35 15.71
N VAL A 180 -7.61 -14.11 16.55
CA VAL A 180 -7.02 -15.12 17.44
C VAL A 180 -8.06 -15.62 18.44
N GLN A 181 -8.86 -14.73 19.03
CA GLN A 181 -9.94 -15.13 19.94
C GLN A 181 -11.06 -15.91 19.25
N VAL A 182 -11.44 -15.55 18.02
CA VAL A 182 -12.39 -16.33 17.22
C VAL A 182 -11.85 -17.74 16.98
N ALA A 183 -10.57 -17.88 16.60
CA ALA A 183 -9.95 -19.17 16.36
C ALA A 183 -9.84 -20.02 17.65
N PHE A 184 -9.57 -19.40 18.80
CA PHE A 184 -9.59 -20.07 20.10
C PHE A 184 -11.01 -20.50 20.52
N ALA A 185 -12.02 -19.64 20.37
CA ALA A 185 -13.41 -19.95 20.69
C ALA A 185 -13.97 -21.09 19.81
N ARG A 186 -13.52 -21.17 18.56
CA ARG A 186 -13.78 -22.27 17.62
C ARG A 186 -12.93 -23.51 17.84
N ARG A 187 -12.04 -23.50 18.83
CA ARG A 187 -11.12 -24.61 19.14
C ARG A 187 -10.20 -24.99 17.96
N THR A 188 -9.91 -24.04 17.07
CA THR A 188 -8.88 -24.17 16.03
C THR A 188 -7.49 -23.87 16.60
N LEU A 189 -7.44 -23.04 17.65
CA LEU A 189 -6.24 -22.80 18.46
C LEU A 189 -6.40 -23.42 19.85
N THR A 190 -5.32 -24.02 20.36
CA THR A 190 -5.26 -24.47 21.75
C THR A 190 -4.89 -23.33 22.70
N ALA A 191 -5.10 -23.52 24.01
CA ALA A 191 -4.70 -22.54 25.01
C ALA A 191 -3.19 -22.30 25.04
N GLU A 192 -2.37 -23.33 24.77
CA GLU A 192 -0.92 -23.19 24.67
C GLU A 192 -0.49 -22.40 23.43
N GLN A 193 -1.19 -22.59 22.30
CA GLN A 193 -0.95 -21.82 21.08
C GLN A 193 -1.43 -20.37 21.18
N LEU A 194 -2.43 -20.09 22.02
CA LEU A 194 -2.95 -18.74 22.25
C LEU A 194 -1.92 -17.85 22.98
N LYS A 195 -1.19 -18.40 23.97
CA LYS A 195 -0.24 -17.65 24.80
C LYS A 195 0.80 -16.84 24.00
N PRO A 196 1.58 -17.43 23.06
CA PRO A 196 2.56 -16.66 22.31
C PRO A 196 1.91 -15.60 21.41
N LEU A 197 0.71 -15.84 20.89
CA LEU A 197 0.00 -14.87 20.05
C LEU A 197 -0.43 -13.64 20.85
N LEU A 198 -0.92 -13.82 22.08
CA LEU A 198 -1.25 -12.70 22.96
C LEU A 198 -0.01 -11.91 23.39
N LEU A 199 1.12 -12.59 23.65
CA LEU A 199 2.39 -11.96 23.98
C LEU A 199 2.93 -11.08 22.85
N ILE A 200 2.74 -11.47 21.59
CA ILE A 200 3.17 -10.67 20.43
C ILE A 200 2.32 -9.40 20.28
N ILE A 201 1.04 -9.44 20.67
CA ILE A 201 0.10 -8.30 20.57
C ILE A 201 0.41 -7.22 21.61
N ASP A 202 0.79 -7.63 22.81
CA ASP A 202 1.14 -6.74 23.92
C ASP A 202 2.45 -7.20 24.56
N PRO A 203 3.59 -6.93 23.90
CA PRO A 203 4.87 -7.38 24.41
C PRO A 203 5.17 -6.70 25.75
N PRO A 204 5.67 -7.44 26.76
CA PRO A 204 6.08 -6.84 28.02
C PRO A 204 7.27 -5.89 27.80
N VAL A 205 7.47 -4.97 28.74
CA VAL A 205 8.68 -4.13 28.77
C VAL A 205 9.88 -5.04 29.11
N GLY A 206 10.60 -5.52 28.10
CA GLY A 206 11.74 -6.42 28.26
C GLY A 206 11.86 -7.47 27.17
N ALA A 207 12.45 -8.62 27.50
CA ALA A 207 12.60 -9.73 26.57
C ALA A 207 11.24 -10.41 26.31
N LEU A 208 10.90 -10.63 25.04
CA LEU A 208 9.72 -11.40 24.65
C LEU A 208 10.03 -12.89 24.84
N SER A 209 9.57 -13.46 25.95
CA SER A 209 9.76 -14.88 26.26
C SER A 209 8.47 -15.54 26.78
N LEU A 210 8.37 -16.84 26.58
CA LEU A 210 7.31 -17.69 27.12
C LEU A 210 7.96 -18.91 27.79
N ASN A 211 7.73 -19.09 29.09
CA ASN A 211 8.35 -20.15 29.89
C ASN A 211 9.89 -20.17 29.77
N ASP A 212 10.52 -18.99 29.93
CA ASP A 212 11.97 -18.77 29.80
C ASP A 212 12.57 -19.10 28.42
N GLN A 213 11.74 -19.33 27.41
CA GLN A 213 12.15 -19.49 26.01
C GLN A 213 11.89 -18.20 25.22
N PRO A 214 12.87 -17.70 24.44
CA PRO A 214 12.67 -16.51 23.62
C PRO A 214 11.63 -16.75 22.52
N ILE A 215 10.78 -15.77 22.26
CA ILE A 215 9.92 -15.73 21.08
C ILE A 215 10.61 -14.86 20.03
N HIS A 216 10.80 -15.42 18.84
CA HIS A 216 11.36 -14.71 17.70
C HIS A 216 10.24 -14.23 16.78
N THR A 217 10.34 -12.97 16.33
CA THR A 217 9.52 -12.44 15.25
C THR A 217 10.43 -12.16 14.06
N GLU A 218 9.98 -12.50 12.87
CA GLU A 218 10.76 -12.36 11.64
C GLU A 218 9.98 -11.55 10.61
N GLN A 219 10.70 -10.77 9.81
CA GLN A 219 10.12 -10.05 8.68
C GLN A 219 10.26 -10.89 7.41
N LEU A 220 9.14 -11.20 6.77
CA LEU A 220 9.13 -11.92 5.50
C LEU A 220 9.78 -11.08 4.39
N ALA A 221 10.58 -11.73 3.56
CA ALA A 221 11.21 -11.14 2.39
C ALA A 221 10.92 -11.99 1.14
N LEU A 222 10.66 -11.32 0.03
CA LEU A 222 10.51 -11.97 -1.26
C LEU A 222 11.89 -12.16 -1.89
N VAL A 223 12.15 -13.37 -2.39
CA VAL A 223 13.33 -13.68 -3.20
C VAL A 223 12.89 -13.71 -4.66
N LEU A 224 13.42 -12.80 -5.47
CA LEU A 224 13.14 -12.72 -6.90
C LEU A 224 13.95 -13.77 -7.67
N SER A 225 13.54 -14.06 -8.90
CA SER A 225 14.22 -14.99 -9.81
C SER A 225 15.66 -14.58 -10.15
N ASN A 226 15.99 -13.29 -10.02
CA ASN A 226 17.34 -12.76 -10.14
C ASN A 226 18.16 -12.85 -8.83
N HIS A 227 17.67 -13.58 -7.83
CA HIS A 227 18.25 -13.71 -6.49
C HIS A 227 18.28 -12.40 -5.69
N GLY A 228 17.64 -11.34 -6.18
CA GLY A 228 17.40 -10.13 -5.41
C GLY A 228 16.45 -10.41 -4.25
N ARG A 229 16.80 -9.93 -3.06
CA ARG A 229 15.92 -9.96 -1.88
C ARG A 229 15.23 -8.62 -1.71
N ILE A 230 13.90 -8.63 -1.77
CA ILE A 230 13.07 -7.47 -1.47
C ILE A 230 12.45 -7.69 -0.09
N LYS A 231 12.82 -6.83 0.86
CA LYS A 231 12.10 -6.75 2.14
C LYS A 231 10.72 -6.18 1.85
N LEU A 232 9.68 -6.87 2.31
CA LEU A 232 8.33 -6.30 2.29
C LEU A 232 8.30 -5.18 3.33
N THR A 233 8.34 -3.92 2.89
CA THR A 233 8.14 -2.78 3.78
C THR A 233 6.68 -2.77 4.22
N GLY A 234 6.46 -3.04 5.51
CA GLY A 234 5.18 -2.85 6.19
C GLY A 234 5.13 -1.49 6.87
#